data_AF-A0A821AWW9-F1
#
_entry.id   AF-A0A821AWW9-F1
#
_cell.length_a   1.000
_cell.length_b   1.000
_cell.length_c   1.000
_cell.angle_alpha   90.00
_cell.angle_beta   90.00
_cell.angle_gamma   90.00
#
_symmetry.space_group_name_H-M   'P 1'
#
loop_
_entity.id
_entity.type
_entity.pdbx_description
1 polymer ?
#
loop_
_entity_poly.entity_id
_entity_poly.type
_entity_poly.pdbx_seq_one_letter_code
_entity_poly.pdbx_strand_id
1 'polypeptide(L)'
;ATAITGSIAATIDAVAATCPIGQASAITTKYNQRINYNTQFSNCPSCANVTVEDNSEIYDVCSTQELNIAANGNGKISMKLSSACPKLINIIATKNAEVCNICVSDQLTVLSATGNSNISMTCNQISSCPKIVNILDGSDISVFYVCATQAINAKLRDIATLYYKGPLNHIEVTDGASIKQWS
;
A
#
# COMPACT_ATOMS: atom_id res chain seq x y z
N ALA A 1 0.86 -18.02 19.24
CA ALA A 1 1.37 -17.09 18.21
C ALA A 1 2.18 -17.91 17.23
N THR A 2 1.61 -18.22 16.07
CA THR A 2 2.32 -18.93 15.00
C THR A 2 3.08 -17.87 14.22
N ALA A 3 4.40 -17.84 14.37
CA ALA A 3 5.24 -16.92 13.62
C ALA A 3 5.13 -17.27 12.14
N ILE A 4 4.60 -16.35 11.33
CA ILE A 4 4.62 -16.46 9.88
C ILE A 4 6.04 -16.12 9.44
N THR A 5 6.94 -17.10 9.50
CA THR A 5 8.32 -17.03 8.97
C THR A 5 8.37 -17.52 7.52
N GLY A 6 7.38 -17.12 6.71
CA GLY A 6 7.44 -17.26 5.25
C GLY A 6 8.14 -16.03 4.65
N SER A 7 8.80 -16.18 3.50
CA SER A 7 9.30 -15.01 2.77
C SER A 7 8.13 -14.06 2.48
N ILE A 8 8.37 -12.76 2.50
CA ILE A 8 7.33 -11.76 2.17
C ILE A 8 6.77 -12.00 0.76
N ALA A 9 7.57 -12.58 -0.15
CA ALA A 9 7.11 -13.10 -1.44
C ALA A 9 6.01 -14.17 -1.33
N ALA A 10 6.09 -15.10 -0.36
CA ALA A 10 5.03 -16.08 -0.09
C ALA A 10 3.79 -15.45 0.59
N THR A 11 3.91 -14.23 1.12
CA THR A 11 2.78 -13.48 1.71
C THR A 11 2.01 -12.70 0.65
N ILE A 12 2.66 -12.35 -0.48
CA ILE A 12 2.01 -11.76 -1.66
C ILE A 12 1.01 -12.74 -2.30
N ASP A 13 1.36 -14.03 -2.35
CA ASP A 13 0.44 -15.07 -2.83
C ASP A 13 -0.78 -15.27 -1.91
N ALA A 14 -0.73 -14.75 -0.68
CA ALA A 14 -1.79 -14.90 0.33
C ALA A 14 -2.74 -13.70 0.44
N VAL A 15 -2.39 -12.53 -0.11
CA VAL A 15 -3.37 -11.45 -0.29
C VAL A 15 -4.10 -11.75 -1.58
N ALA A 16 -5.37 -12.14 -1.46
CA ALA A 16 -6.22 -12.64 -2.54
C ALA A 16 -6.11 -11.79 -3.82
N ALA A 17 -5.14 -12.13 -4.67
CA ALA A 17 -4.98 -11.51 -5.97
C ALA A 17 -6.19 -11.93 -6.80
N THR A 18 -7.01 -10.97 -7.22
CA THR A 18 -8.10 -11.27 -8.16
C THR A 18 -7.62 -11.31 -9.60
N CYS A 19 -6.35 -10.96 -9.82
CA CYS A 19 -5.67 -11.09 -11.10
C CYS A 19 -5.69 -12.54 -11.61
N PRO A 20 -6.23 -12.78 -12.81
CA PRO A 20 -6.14 -14.08 -13.46
C PRO A 20 -4.68 -14.51 -13.60
N ILE A 21 -4.40 -15.78 -13.31
CA ILE A 21 -3.08 -16.40 -13.47
C ILE A 21 -2.60 -16.13 -14.91
N GLY A 22 -1.43 -15.52 -15.05
CA GLY A 22 -0.82 -15.19 -16.34
C GLY A 22 -1.05 -13.77 -16.88
N GLN A 23 -1.81 -12.91 -16.17
CA GLN A 23 -2.03 -11.51 -16.58
C GLN A 23 -1.34 -10.46 -15.70
N ALA A 24 -0.68 -10.86 -14.62
CA ALA A 24 0.07 -9.96 -13.76
C ALA A 24 1.49 -9.74 -14.31
N SER A 25 1.86 -8.48 -14.55
CA SER A 25 3.27 -8.14 -14.72
C SER A 25 3.93 -8.11 -13.34
N ALA A 26 5.07 -8.80 -13.18
CA ALA A 26 5.79 -8.85 -11.92
C ALA A 26 7.12 -8.09 -12.03
N ILE A 27 7.41 -7.26 -11.03
CA ILE A 27 8.73 -6.65 -10.84
C ILE A 27 9.18 -6.83 -9.39
N THR A 28 10.43 -7.27 -9.24
CA THR A 28 11.08 -7.45 -7.95
C THR A 28 12.43 -6.76 -7.99
N THR A 29 12.74 -5.97 -6.97
CA THR A 29 14.07 -5.37 -6.81
C THR A 29 14.61 -5.56 -5.39
N LYS A 30 15.94 -5.71 -5.28
CA LYS A 30 16.67 -5.95 -4.03
C LYS A 30 18.06 -5.30 -4.11
N TYR A 31 18.72 -5.12 -2.96
CA TYR A 31 20.14 -4.71 -2.87
C TYR A 31 20.48 -3.31 -3.41
N ASN A 32 19.81 -2.26 -2.92
CA ASN A 32 20.13 -0.85 -3.21
C ASN A 32 19.99 -0.48 -4.70
N GLN A 33 19.03 -1.08 -5.38
CA GLN A 33 18.75 -0.80 -6.78
C GLN A 33 17.66 0.26 -6.93
N ARG A 34 17.74 1.03 -8.02
CA ARG A 34 16.72 2.00 -8.40
C ARG A 34 16.17 1.65 -9.77
N ILE A 35 14.86 1.43 -9.86
CA ILE A 35 14.18 1.08 -11.12
C ILE A 35 13.05 2.07 -11.41
N ASN A 36 12.99 2.56 -12.65
CA ASN A 36 11.80 3.25 -13.15
C ASN A 36 10.94 2.22 -13.89
N TYR A 37 9.81 1.85 -13.31
CA TYR A 37 8.93 0.84 -13.89
C TYR A 37 7.85 1.51 -14.72
N ASN A 38 7.74 1.10 -15.99
CA ASN A 38 6.65 1.48 -16.88
C ASN A 38 6.37 3.00 -16.97
N THR A 39 7.38 3.75 -17.40
CA THR A 39 7.36 5.22 -17.47
C THR A 39 6.33 5.81 -18.45
N GLN A 40 5.66 4.99 -19.27
CA GLN A 40 4.62 5.41 -20.21
C GLN A 40 3.24 4.84 -19.84
N PHE A 41 2.31 5.74 -19.47
CA PHE A 41 0.97 5.39 -18.99
C PHE A 41 0.12 4.59 -19.98
N SER A 42 0.36 4.74 -21.28
CA SER A 42 -0.39 4.03 -22.33
C SER A 42 -0.23 2.51 -22.26
N ASN A 43 0.78 2.01 -21.52
CA ASN A 43 1.15 0.60 -21.46
C ASN A 43 1.07 0.03 -20.04
N CYS A 44 0.33 0.67 -19.13
CA CYS A 44 0.12 0.11 -17.79
C CYS A 44 -0.59 -1.25 -17.89
N PRO A 45 -0.06 -2.32 -17.27
CA PRO A 45 -0.71 -3.61 -17.30
C PRO A 45 -2.07 -3.55 -16.60
N SER A 46 -2.94 -4.51 -16.89
CA SER A 46 -4.20 -4.68 -16.15
C SER A 46 -3.93 -4.99 -14.68
N CYS A 47 -2.90 -5.79 -14.44
CA CYS A 47 -2.49 -6.30 -13.15
C CYS A 47 -0.99 -6.15 -12.97
N ALA A 48 -0.53 -5.69 -11.81
CA ALA A 48 0.89 -5.65 -11.48
C ALA A 48 1.16 -6.13 -10.06
N ASN A 49 2.23 -6.91 -9.90
CA ASN A 49 2.79 -7.30 -8.62
C ASN A 49 4.18 -6.67 -8.48
N VAL A 50 4.39 -5.88 -7.44
CA VAL A 50 5.60 -5.09 -7.22
C VAL A 50 6.18 -5.44 -5.87
N THR A 51 7.43 -5.89 -5.86
CA THR A 51 8.17 -6.19 -4.62
C THR A 51 9.43 -5.35 -4.53
N VAL A 52 9.58 -4.60 -3.45
CA VAL A 52 10.81 -3.88 -3.09
C VAL A 52 11.35 -4.40 -1.76
N GLU A 53 12.65 -4.64 -1.69
CA GLU A 53 13.33 -5.03 -0.46
C GLU A 53 14.59 -4.20 -0.22
N ASP A 54 15.00 -4.11 1.05
CA ASP A 54 16.21 -3.41 1.53
C ASP A 54 16.20 -1.92 1.15
N ASN A 55 17.34 -1.26 0.91
CA ASN A 55 17.33 0.16 0.49
C ASN A 55 17.13 0.34 -1.02
N SER A 56 16.31 -0.51 -1.65
CA SER A 56 15.96 -0.37 -3.07
C SER A 56 14.74 0.51 -3.29
N GLU A 57 14.57 0.97 -4.52
CA GLU A 57 13.53 1.93 -4.89
C GLU A 57 12.90 1.56 -6.24
N ILE A 58 11.56 1.52 -6.31
CA ILE A 58 10.81 1.41 -7.57
C ILE A 58 9.94 2.66 -7.75
N TYR A 59 10.17 3.37 -8.85
CA TYR A 59 9.44 4.57 -9.23
C TYR A 59 8.47 4.30 -10.37
N ASP A 60 7.51 5.20 -10.50
CA ASP A 60 6.56 5.27 -11.60
C ASP A 60 5.65 4.05 -11.80
N VAL A 61 5.44 3.27 -10.73
CA VAL A 61 4.58 2.08 -10.79
C VAL A 61 3.17 2.43 -11.23
N CYS A 62 2.61 1.64 -12.14
CA CYS A 62 1.24 1.79 -12.59
C CYS A 62 0.55 0.45 -12.93
N SER A 63 -0.77 0.45 -12.86
CA SER A 63 -1.69 -0.61 -13.27
C SER A 63 -3.06 0.00 -13.57
N THR A 64 -3.92 -0.68 -14.34
CA THR A 64 -5.27 -0.18 -14.67
C THR A 64 -6.41 -0.85 -13.90
N GLN A 65 -6.23 -2.06 -13.36
CA GLN A 65 -7.23 -2.73 -12.52
C GLN A 65 -6.71 -2.96 -11.11
N GLU A 66 -5.64 -3.73 -10.96
CA GLU A 66 -5.16 -4.20 -9.66
C GLU A 66 -3.64 -4.02 -9.53
N LEU A 67 -3.20 -3.51 -8.39
CA LEU A 67 -1.79 -3.37 -8.05
C LEU A 67 -1.52 -3.96 -6.66
N ASN A 68 -0.69 -4.99 -6.61
CA ASN A 68 -0.23 -5.60 -5.37
C ASN A 68 1.20 -5.15 -5.09
N ILE A 69 1.41 -4.59 -3.91
CA ILE A 69 2.69 -4.04 -3.47
C ILE A 69 3.15 -4.82 -2.23
N ALA A 70 4.38 -5.31 -2.28
CA ALA A 70 5.12 -5.75 -1.11
C ALA A 70 6.36 -4.89 -0.92
N ALA A 71 6.50 -4.31 0.26
CA ALA A 71 7.65 -3.50 0.62
C ALA A 71 8.26 -3.96 1.94
N ASN A 72 9.57 -4.15 1.96
CA ASN A 72 10.30 -4.63 3.13
C ASN A 72 11.62 -3.87 3.30
N GLY A 73 12.06 -3.70 4.54
CA GLY A 73 13.24 -2.90 4.85
C GLY A 73 13.00 -1.43 4.48
N ASN A 74 14.08 -0.67 4.27
CA ASN A 74 13.98 0.73 3.86
C ASN A 74 13.55 0.91 2.39
N GLY A 75 12.77 -0.03 1.85
CA GLY A 75 12.41 -0.12 0.45
C GLY A 75 11.38 0.94 0.11
N LYS A 76 11.57 1.63 -1.01
CA LYS A 76 10.70 2.72 -1.43
C LYS A 76 9.95 2.38 -2.70
N ILE A 77 8.64 2.56 -2.68
CA ILE A 77 7.81 2.52 -3.88
C ILE A 77 7.12 3.86 -4.04
N SER A 78 7.15 4.40 -5.25
CA SER A 78 6.29 5.51 -5.62
C SER A 78 5.50 5.16 -6.87
N MET A 79 4.21 5.45 -6.84
CA MET A 79 3.39 5.31 -8.04
C MET A 79 3.42 6.58 -8.88
N LYS A 80 3.26 6.39 -10.19
CA LYS A 80 3.10 7.51 -11.10
C LYS A 80 1.66 8.01 -11.02
N LEU A 81 1.47 9.28 -10.63
CA LEU A 81 0.15 9.88 -10.57
C LEU A 81 -0.34 10.22 -12.00
N SER A 82 -1.48 9.66 -12.41
CA SER A 82 -2.20 10.05 -13.64
C SER A 82 -3.71 10.10 -13.45
N SER A 83 -4.41 10.45 -14.52
CA SER A 83 -5.87 10.34 -14.63
C SER A 83 -6.41 8.92 -14.52
N ALA A 84 -5.58 7.88 -14.73
CA ALA A 84 -5.98 6.49 -14.63
C ALA A 84 -5.31 5.84 -13.41
N CYS A 85 -6.12 5.57 -12.39
CA CYS A 85 -5.66 4.90 -11.18
C CYS A 85 -6.21 3.48 -11.13
N PRO A 86 -5.45 2.51 -10.59
CA PRO A 86 -5.96 1.18 -10.32
C PRO A 86 -7.30 1.25 -9.58
N LYS A 87 -8.18 0.27 -9.83
CA LYS A 87 -9.40 0.12 -9.03
C LYS A 87 -9.04 -0.40 -7.65
N LEU A 88 -8.16 -1.39 -7.58
CA LEU A 88 -7.79 -2.09 -6.36
C LEU A 88 -6.29 -1.94 -6.12
N ILE A 89 -5.92 -1.62 -4.89
CA ILE A 89 -4.52 -1.68 -4.44
C ILE A 89 -4.45 -2.45 -3.14
N ASN A 90 -3.55 -3.42 -3.09
CA ASN A 90 -3.19 -4.10 -1.87
C ASN A 90 -1.74 -3.82 -1.54
N ILE A 91 -1.46 -3.42 -0.30
CA ILE A 91 -0.13 -3.09 0.19
C ILE A 91 0.17 -3.97 1.39
N ILE A 92 1.27 -4.71 1.31
CA ILE A 92 1.89 -5.38 2.44
C ILE A 92 3.22 -4.69 2.68
N ALA A 93 3.39 -4.06 3.83
CA ALA A 93 4.63 -3.36 4.13
C ALA A 93 5.19 -3.74 5.50
N THR A 94 6.53 -3.78 5.60
CA THR A 94 7.27 -4.17 6.80
C THR A 94 8.58 -3.37 6.94
N LYS A 95 9.06 -3.19 8.18
CA LYS A 95 10.40 -2.69 8.53
C LYS A 95 10.84 -1.39 7.84
N ASN A 96 10.23 -0.24 8.16
CA ASN A 96 10.56 1.10 7.60
C ASN A 96 10.34 1.27 6.08
N ALA A 97 9.52 0.42 5.46
CA ALA A 97 9.17 0.55 4.05
C ALA A 97 8.37 1.83 3.78
N GLU A 98 8.58 2.46 2.63
CA GLU A 98 7.89 3.69 2.24
C GLU A 98 7.09 3.47 0.96
N VAL A 99 5.79 3.81 0.95
CA VAL A 99 4.94 3.71 -0.25
C VAL A 99 4.23 5.04 -0.51
N CYS A 100 4.68 5.77 -1.51
CA CYS A 100 4.29 7.16 -1.74
C CYS A 100 3.51 7.34 -3.05
N ASN A 101 2.79 8.45 -3.13
CA ASN A 101 2.03 8.87 -4.31
C ASN A 101 0.98 7.84 -4.77
N ILE A 102 0.31 7.19 -3.81
CA ILE A 102 -0.68 6.16 -4.13
C ILE A 102 -1.93 6.82 -4.72
N CYS A 103 -2.38 6.30 -5.87
CA CYS A 103 -3.69 6.64 -6.43
C CYS A 103 -4.52 5.38 -6.64
N VAL A 104 -5.78 5.40 -6.20
CA VAL A 104 -6.73 4.29 -6.31
C VAL A 104 -8.15 4.81 -6.41
N SER A 105 -8.97 4.17 -7.23
CA SER A 105 -10.33 4.63 -7.53
C SER A 105 -11.44 3.88 -6.80
N ASP A 106 -11.21 2.65 -6.34
CA ASP A 106 -12.26 1.85 -5.68
C ASP A 106 -11.87 1.45 -4.26
N GLN A 107 -10.85 0.61 -4.09
CA GLN A 107 -10.48 0.08 -2.77
C GLN A 107 -8.97 0.06 -2.55
N LEU A 108 -8.55 0.61 -1.41
CA LEU A 108 -7.20 0.48 -0.88
C LEU A 108 -7.21 -0.46 0.33
N THR A 109 -6.37 -1.49 0.31
CA THR A 109 -6.13 -2.37 1.46
C THR A 109 -4.67 -2.28 1.87
N VAL A 110 -4.42 -2.04 3.15
CA VAL A 110 -3.07 -1.95 3.75
C VAL A 110 -2.97 -2.98 4.86
N LEU A 111 -1.93 -3.81 4.80
CA LEU A 111 -1.54 -4.74 5.84
C LEU A 111 -0.11 -4.41 6.29
N SER A 112 0.10 -4.25 7.59
CA SER A 112 1.44 -4.27 8.17
C SER A 112 1.73 -5.69 8.68
N ALA A 113 2.81 -6.30 8.21
CA ALA A 113 3.28 -7.56 8.80
C ALA A 113 4.31 -7.25 9.90
N THR A 114 3.86 -7.44 11.15
CA THR A 114 4.59 -7.44 12.44
C THR A 114 6.06 -6.95 12.45
N GLY A 115 6.32 -5.92 13.27
CA GLY A 115 7.64 -5.43 13.67
C GLY A 115 7.83 -3.97 13.27
N ASN A 116 8.24 -3.10 14.21
CA ASN A 116 8.44 -1.64 14.10
C ASN A 116 8.49 -1.12 12.65
N SER A 117 7.33 -0.87 12.07
CA SER A 117 7.18 -0.57 10.66
C SER A 117 6.75 0.88 10.51
N ASN A 118 7.71 1.81 10.45
CA ASN A 118 7.43 3.18 10.02
C ASN A 118 7.06 3.21 8.54
N ILE A 119 5.86 2.73 8.24
CA ILE A 119 5.30 2.75 6.91
C ILE A 119 4.71 4.13 6.72
N SER A 120 5.40 4.97 5.95
CA SER A 120 4.84 6.23 5.49
C SER A 120 4.10 5.98 4.18
N MET A 121 2.80 6.21 4.21
CA MET A 121 2.00 6.26 2.99
C MET A 121 1.47 7.66 2.81
N THR A 122 1.65 8.19 1.60
CA THR A 122 1.07 9.48 1.18
C THR A 122 0.24 9.24 -0.06
N CYS A 123 -1.08 9.36 0.08
CA CYS A 123 -2.01 9.29 -1.05
C CYS A 123 -2.17 10.68 -1.68
N ASN A 124 -1.27 11.04 -2.60
CA ASN A 124 -1.40 12.26 -3.39
C ASN A 124 -2.39 12.02 -4.54
N GLN A 125 -3.66 12.30 -4.32
CA GLN A 125 -4.73 12.07 -5.31
C GLN A 125 -4.83 13.24 -6.31
N ILE A 126 -4.85 12.94 -7.63
CA ILE A 126 -5.09 13.96 -8.69
C ILE A 126 -6.59 14.22 -8.89
N SER A 127 -7.47 13.24 -8.64
CA SER A 127 -8.88 13.36 -9.04
C SER A 127 -9.95 12.81 -8.09
N SER A 128 -9.72 11.76 -7.28
CA SER A 128 -10.78 11.20 -6.42
C SER A 128 -10.32 10.25 -5.33
N CYS A 129 -10.84 10.38 -4.11
CA CYS A 129 -10.65 9.38 -3.06
C CYS A 129 -11.26 8.02 -3.43
N PRO A 130 -10.64 6.88 -3.05
CA PRO A 130 -11.27 5.57 -3.20
C PRO A 130 -12.62 5.50 -2.46
N LYS A 131 -13.46 4.54 -2.80
CA LYS A 131 -14.69 4.29 -2.03
C LYS A 131 -14.38 3.79 -0.63
N ILE A 132 -13.50 2.79 -0.55
CA ILE A 132 -13.21 2.08 0.70
C ILE A 132 -11.71 2.05 0.96
N VAL A 133 -11.34 2.29 2.21
CA VAL A 133 -9.97 2.06 2.71
C VAL A 133 -10.01 1.10 3.88
N ASN A 134 -9.21 0.04 3.81
CA ASN A 134 -9.04 -0.94 4.87
C ASN A 134 -7.59 -0.92 5.36
N ILE A 135 -7.37 -0.61 6.64
CA ILE A 135 -6.07 -0.71 7.30
C ILE A 135 -6.19 -1.85 8.32
N LEU A 136 -5.56 -2.98 7.99
CA LEU A 136 -5.66 -4.21 8.77
C LEU A 136 -4.38 -4.39 9.60
N ASP A 137 -4.55 -4.58 10.91
CA ASP A 137 -3.50 -4.88 11.89
C ASP A 137 -2.28 -3.95 11.82
N GLY A 138 -2.55 -2.64 11.85
CA GLY A 138 -1.52 -1.61 11.85
C GLY A 138 -0.87 -1.43 13.21
N SER A 139 0.17 -2.19 13.51
CA SER A 139 1.11 -1.92 14.61
C SER A 139 2.26 -1.05 14.09
N ASP A 140 2.57 0.04 14.80
CA ASP A 140 3.66 1.00 14.48
C ASP A 140 3.61 1.67 13.09
N ILE A 141 2.48 1.59 12.39
CA ILE A 141 2.30 2.16 11.05
C ILE A 141 1.93 3.65 11.08
N SER A 142 2.50 4.47 10.20
CA SER A 142 2.13 5.89 10.06
C SER A 142 1.49 6.17 8.69
N VAL A 143 0.18 6.02 8.61
CA VAL A 143 -0.58 6.27 7.38
C VAL A 143 -0.98 7.74 7.29
N PHE A 144 -0.46 8.47 6.29
CA PHE A 144 -0.78 9.88 6.10
C PHE A 144 -1.66 10.11 4.87
N TYR A 145 -2.47 11.17 4.94
CA TYR A 145 -3.19 11.71 3.79
C TYR A 145 -4.11 10.70 3.10
N VAL A 146 -4.66 9.75 3.86
CA VAL A 146 -5.64 8.80 3.33
C VAL A 146 -6.99 9.46 3.19
N CYS A 147 -7.73 9.12 2.15
CA CYS A 147 -9.12 9.53 2.07
C CYS A 147 -10.03 8.44 1.51
N ALA A 148 -11.32 8.54 1.82
CA ALA A 148 -12.34 7.65 1.28
C ALA A 148 -13.65 8.42 1.04
N THR A 149 -14.44 7.98 0.06
CA THR A 149 -15.78 8.55 -0.21
C THR A 149 -16.89 7.80 0.50
N GLN A 150 -16.69 6.54 0.91
CA GLN A 150 -17.74 5.71 1.54
C GLN A 150 -17.35 5.19 2.92
N ALA A 151 -16.15 4.62 3.09
CA ALA A 151 -15.74 4.07 4.38
C ALA A 151 -14.23 4.00 4.56
N ILE A 152 -13.79 4.29 5.78
CA ILE A 152 -12.47 3.92 6.30
C ILE A 152 -12.70 2.91 7.42
N ASN A 153 -12.10 1.74 7.27
CA ASN A 153 -12.01 0.72 8.29
C ASN A 153 -10.55 0.61 8.72
N ALA A 154 -10.27 0.74 10.02
CA ALA A 154 -8.90 0.71 10.51
C ALA A 154 -8.80 -0.05 11.83
N LYS A 155 -7.76 -0.88 11.92
CA LYS A 155 -7.33 -1.51 13.16
C LYS A 155 -5.90 -1.07 13.45
N LEU A 156 -5.73 -0.18 14.41
CA LEU A 156 -4.45 0.47 14.76
C LEU A 156 -4.04 0.09 16.18
N ARG A 157 -2.73 -0.12 16.39
CA ARG A 157 -2.14 -0.53 17.67
C ARG A 157 -0.78 0.15 17.88
N ASP A 158 -0.30 0.13 19.12
CA ASP A 158 1.02 0.65 19.50
C ASP A 158 1.18 2.12 19.08
N ILE A 159 2.29 2.57 18.49
CA ILE A 159 2.47 3.99 18.13
C ILE A 159 1.92 4.36 16.74
N ALA A 160 0.96 3.58 16.22
CA ALA A 160 0.40 3.82 14.90
C ALA A 160 -0.28 5.19 14.78
N THR A 161 -0.19 5.80 13.61
CA THR A 161 -0.80 7.10 13.34
C THR A 161 -1.57 7.07 12.03
N LEU A 162 -2.79 7.60 12.03
CA LEU A 162 -3.64 7.75 10.85
C LEU A 162 -4.06 9.22 10.66
N TYR A 163 -3.64 9.83 9.55
CA TYR A 163 -4.16 11.12 9.09
C TYR A 163 -5.11 10.91 7.91
N TYR A 164 -6.38 11.28 8.07
CA TYR A 164 -7.43 10.89 7.11
C TYR A 164 -8.46 11.97 6.77
N LYS A 165 -9.15 11.82 5.62
CA LYS A 165 -10.38 12.55 5.22
C LYS A 165 -11.46 11.61 4.68
N GLY A 166 -12.65 11.67 5.25
CA GLY A 166 -13.78 10.86 4.80
C GLY A 166 -14.52 10.24 5.97
N PRO A 167 -15.56 9.46 5.71
CA PRO A 167 -16.33 8.77 6.74
C PRO A 167 -15.52 7.62 7.36
N LEU A 168 -15.43 7.63 8.70
CA LEU A 168 -14.99 6.48 9.48
C LEU A 168 -16.18 5.53 9.69
N ASN A 169 -16.01 4.23 9.45
CA ASN A 169 -17.09 3.25 9.62
C ASN A 169 -16.77 2.27 10.76
N HIS A 170 -15.68 1.52 10.67
CA HIS A 170 -15.24 0.60 11.73
C HIS A 170 -13.80 0.90 12.16
N ILE A 171 -13.62 1.35 13.40
CA ILE A 171 -12.32 1.81 13.91
C ILE A 171 -12.01 1.11 15.23
N GLU A 172 -10.98 0.27 15.21
CA GLU A 172 -10.38 -0.36 16.38
C GLU A 172 -9.03 0.30 16.67
N VAL A 173 -8.87 0.86 17.87
CA VAL A 173 -7.63 1.52 18.30
C VAL A 173 -7.23 0.93 19.64
N THR A 174 -5.98 0.48 19.78
CA THR A 174 -5.40 0.09 21.07
C THR A 174 -4.30 1.08 21.50
N ASP A 175 -3.85 0.96 22.75
CA ASP A 175 -3.01 1.95 23.44
C ASP A 175 -1.80 2.43 22.61
N GLY A 176 -1.66 3.76 22.53
CA GLY A 176 -0.57 4.48 21.86
C GLY A 176 -0.92 5.05 20.49
N ALA A 177 -1.97 4.52 19.84
CA ALA A 177 -2.27 4.89 18.46
C ALA A 177 -3.04 6.22 18.37
N SER A 178 -2.79 6.99 17.32
CA SER A 178 -3.39 8.30 17.11
C SER A 178 -4.13 8.40 15.78
N ILE A 179 -5.30 9.03 15.81
CA ILE A 179 -6.11 9.28 14.62
C ILE A 179 -6.36 10.78 14.53
N LYS A 180 -6.08 11.37 13.38
CA LYS A 180 -6.24 12.80 13.11
C LYS A 180 -6.98 13.00 11.79
N GLN A 181 -8.08 13.72 11.84
CA GLN A 181 -8.77 14.15 10.63
C GLN A 181 -8.15 15.45 10.13
N TRP A 182 -7.84 15.54 8.84
CA TRP A 182 -7.47 16.81 8.20
C TRP A 182 -8.68 17.44 7.49
N SER A 183 -8.70 18.78 7.46
CA SER A 183 -9.72 19.61 6.83
C SER A 183 -9.53 19.72 5.31
#